data_AF-A0A1I0QVS3-F1
#
_entry.id   AF-A0A1I0QVS3-F1
#
_cell.length_a   1.000
_cell.length_b   1.000
_cell.length_c   1.000
_cell.angle_alpha   90.00
_cell.angle_beta   90.00
_cell.angle_gamma   90.00
#
_symmetry.space_group_name_H-M   'P 1'
#
loop_
_entity.id
_entity.type
_entity.pdbx_description
1 polymer ?
#
loop_
_entity_poly.entity_id
_entity_poly.type
_entity_poly.pdbx_seq_one_letter_code
_entity_poly.pdbx_strand_id
1 'polypeptide(L)' 'MSTKGEESEQDVTKQFLVKCENCPFERTATGRHEATQVGNGHRRETRHELIAVEVPRSIDSP' A
#
# COMPACT_ATOMS: atom_id res chain seq x y z
N MET A 1 -17.03 15.77 18.03
CA MET A 1 -16.67 14.40 17.57
C MET A 1 -16.44 14.51 16.08
N SER A 2 -15.19 14.63 15.65
CA SER A 2 -14.86 14.80 14.24
C SER A 2 -15.04 13.45 13.55
N THR A 3 -16.11 13.32 12.77
CA THR A 3 -16.34 12.20 11.85
C THR A 3 -15.27 12.24 10.77
N LYS A 4 -14.12 11.62 11.06
CA LYS A 4 -13.07 11.31 10.10
C LYS A 4 -13.60 10.19 9.22
N GLY A 5 -14.41 10.57 8.24
CA GLY A 5 -15.13 9.66 7.34
C GLY A 5 -15.29 10.33 5.99
N GLU A 6 -14.17 10.70 5.38
CA GLU A 6 -14.07 11.00 3.95
C GLU A 6 -12.89 10.20 3.38
N GLU A 7 -12.84 8.93 3.73
CA GLU A 7 -12.19 7.90 2.94
C GLU A 7 -13.19 7.61 1.81
N SER A 8 -13.07 8.37 0.72
CA SER A 8 -14.01 8.33 -0.41
C SER A 8 -14.33 6.88 -0.77
N GLU A 9 -15.59 6.56 -1.05
CA GLU A 9 -16.09 5.21 -1.39
C GLU A 9 -15.34 4.49 -2.55
N GLN A 10 -14.38 5.17 -3.19
CA GLN A 10 -13.41 4.65 -4.16
C GLN A 10 -12.16 3.98 -3.52
N ASP A 11 -11.90 4.15 -2.22
CA ASP A 11 -10.71 3.60 -1.52
C ASP A 11 -10.95 2.15 -1.03
N VAL A 12 -12.20 1.69 -1.01
CA VAL A 12 -12.55 0.31 -0.59
C VAL A 12 -12.13 -0.73 -1.64
N THR A 13 -11.99 -0.35 -2.91
CA THR A 13 -11.72 -1.25 -4.04
C THR A 13 -10.28 -1.23 -4.54
N LYS A 14 -9.42 -0.37 -3.98
CA LYS A 14 -8.02 -0.26 -4.36
C LYS A 14 -7.13 -0.86 -3.28
N GLN A 15 -6.15 -1.63 -3.68
CA GLN A 15 -5.05 -2.09 -2.82
C GLN A 15 -3.75 -1.52 -3.38
N PHE A 16 -2.73 -1.43 -2.54
CA PHE A 16 -1.41 -0.96 -2.92
C PHE A 16 -0.44 -2.10 -2.71
N LEU A 17 0.35 -2.43 -3.73
CA LEU A 17 1.44 -3.38 -3.60
C LEU A 17 2.74 -2.62 -3.47
N VAL A 18 3.36 -2.70 -2.29
CA VAL A 18 4.67 -2.15 -2.00
C VAL A 18 5.71 -3.21 -2.34
N LYS A 19 6.57 -2.93 -3.32
CA LYS A 19 7.66 -3.81 -3.74
C LYS A 19 8.99 -3.10 -3.60
N CYS A 20 10.00 -3.82 -3.14
CA CYS A 20 11.38 -3.36 -3.21
C CYS A 20 12.02 -3.81 -4.52
N GLU A 21 12.78 -2.92 -5.16
CA GLU A 21 13.50 -3.26 -6.39
C GLU A 21 14.83 -4.00 -6.14
N ASN A 22 15.35 -3.91 -4.91
CA ASN A 22 16.66 -4.44 -4.55
C ASN A 22 16.61 -5.75 -3.76
N CYS A 23 15.44 -6.17 -3.27
CA CYS A 23 15.28 -7.38 -2.47
C CYS A 23 13.87 -7.98 -2.67
N PRO A 24 13.63 -9.24 -2.27
CA PRO A 24 12.34 -9.91 -2.46
C PRO A 24 11.26 -9.42 -1.47
N PHE A 25 11.35 -8.18 -0.99
CA PHE A 25 10.36 -7.60 -0.10
C PHE A 25 9.13 -7.15 -0.90
N GLU A 26 7.98 -7.72 -0.55
CA GLU A 26 6.68 -7.37 -1.11
C GLU A 26 5.63 -7.36 -0.01
N ARG A 27 4.82 -6.30 0.06
CA ARG A 27 3.71 -6.16 1.01
C ARG A 27 2.52 -5.47 0.37
N THR A 28 1.34 -6.05 0.56
CA THR A 28 0.08 -5.39 0.25
C THR A 28 -0.29 -4.42 1.36
N ALA A 29 -0.91 -3.31 0.96
CA ALA A 29 -1.41 -2.29 1.83
C ALA A 29 -2.81 -1.85 1.38
N THR A 30 -3.64 -1.54 2.35
CA THR A 30 -5.07 -1.28 2.17
C THR A 30 -5.35 0.16 1.71
N GLY A 31 -4.34 1.03 1.77
CA GLY A 31 -4.40 2.42 1.36
C GLY A 31 -3.03 3.07 1.24
N ARG A 32 -2.98 4.26 0.65
CA ARG A 32 -1.73 5.01 0.41
C ARG A 32 -0.94 5.28 1.69
N HIS A 33 -1.63 5.58 2.78
CA HIS A 33 -0.99 5.89 4.05
C HIS A 33 -0.22 4.68 4.61
N GLU A 34 -0.85 3.50 4.58
CA GLU A 34 -0.23 2.25 5.02
C GLU A 34 0.93 1.85 4.08
N ALA A 35 0.74 1.96 2.76
CA ALA A 35 1.79 1.71 1.78
C ALA A 35 3.03 2.60 2.01
N THR A 36 2.79 3.87 2.35
CA THR A 36 3.85 4.83 2.68
C THR A 36 4.57 4.50 3.98
N GLN A 37 3.85 4.02 5.00
CA GLN A 37 4.48 3.58 6.25
C GLN A 37 5.37 2.35 6.04
N VAL A 38 4.85 1.34 5.33
CA VAL A 38 5.59 0.12 4.98
C VAL A 38 6.84 0.45 4.16
N GLY A 39 6.68 1.30 3.13
CA GLY A 39 7.79 1.77 2.30
C GLY A 39 8.86 2.50 3.12
N ASN A 40 8.46 3.46 3.96
CA ASN A 40 9.42 4.21 4.76
C ASN A 40 10.13 3.35 5.81
N GLY A 41 9.44 2.37 6.40
CA GLY A 41 10.06 1.40 7.33
C GLY A 41 11.19 0.66 6.65
N HIS A 42 10.89 -0.03 5.54
CA HIS A 42 11.88 -0.81 4.81
C HIS A 42 13.04 0.06 4.30
N ARG A 43 12.75 1.22 3.70
CA ARG A 43 13.78 2.15 3.22
C ARG A 43 14.72 2.60 4.33
N ARG A 44 14.23 2.82 5.56
CA ARG A 44 15.08 3.22 6.69
C ARG A 44 16.02 2.11 7.14
N GLU A 45 15.55 0.88 7.11
CA GLU A 45 16.32 -0.29 7.55
C GLU A 45 17.36 -0.72 6.51
N THR A 46 16.99 -0.75 5.23
CA THR A 46 17.81 -1.33 4.17
C THR A 46 18.43 -0.30 3.22
N ARG A 47 17.98 0.96 3.27
CA ARG A 47 18.26 1.99 2.26
C ARG A 47 17.89 1.59 0.83
N HIS A 48 17.02 0.61 0.66
CA HIS A 48 16.54 0.24 -0.65
C HIS A 48 15.43 1.16 -1.12
N GLU A 49 15.27 1.24 -2.44
CA GLU A 49 14.15 1.92 -3.05
C GLU A 49 12.93 1.00 -3.10
N LEU A 50 11.76 1.58 -2.84
CA LEU A 50 10.49 0.87 -2.89
C LEU A 50 9.53 1.63 -3.80
N ILE A 51 8.79 0.86 -4.56
CA ILE A 51 7.70 1.32 -5.41
C ILE A 51 6.38 0.87 -4.79
N ALA A 52 5.39 1.76 -4.79
CA ALA A 52 4.02 1.45 -4.39
C ALA A 52 3.14 1.53 -5.64
N VAL A 53 2.55 0.42 -6.05
CA VAL A 53 1.67 0.36 -7.21
C VAL A 53 0.23 0.13 -6.78
N GLU A 54 -0.69 0.91 -7.33
CA GLU A 54 -2.13 0.65 -7.18
C GLU A 54 -2.48 -0.64 -7.92
N VAL A 55 -2.96 -1.62 -7.17
CA VAL A 55 -3.48 -2.87 -7.71
C VAL A 55 -4.98 -2.94 -7.44
N PRO A 56 -5.78 -3.38 -8.43
CA PRO A 56 -7.18 -3.71 -8.16
C PRO A 56 -7.20 -4.78 -7.07
N ARG A 57 -8.10 -4.68 -6.09
CA ARG A 57 -8.38 -5.84 -5.24
C ARG A 57 -8.83 -6.95 -6.18
N SER A 58 -8.12 -8.07 -6.21
CA SER A 58 -8.58 -9.24 -6.95
C SER A 58 -9.97 -9.57 -6.43
N ILE A 59 -10.98 -9.22 -7.22
CA ILE A 59 -12.31 -9.75 -7.08
C ILE A 59 -12.11 -11.20 -7.51
N ASP A 60 -11.97 -12.08 -6.53
CA ASP A 60 -12.11 -13.52 -6.73
C ASP A 60 -13.40 -13.69 -7.55
N SER A 61 -13.22 -13.94 -8.84
CA SER A 61 -14.33 -14.15 -9.75
C SER A 61 -14.82 -15.58 -9.49
N PRO A 62 -16.15 -15.76 -9.35
CA PRO A 62 -16.79 -16.86 -8.62
C PRO A 62 -16.45 -18.27 -9.07
#